data_AF-A0A9E6WDS0-F1
#
_entry.id   AF-A0A9E6WDS0-F1
#
_cell.length_a   1.000
_cell.length_b   1.000
_cell.length_c   1.000
_cell.angle_alpha   90.00
_cell.angle_beta   90.00
_cell.angle_gamma   90.00
#
_symmetry.space_group_name_H-M   'P 1'
#
loop_
_entity.id
_entity.type
_entity.pdbx_description
1 polymer ?
#
loop_
_entity_poly.entity_id
_entity_poly.type
_entity_poly.pdbx_seq_one_letter_code
_entity_poly.pdbx_strand_id
1 'polypeptide(L)'
;SAALAAAQAATQTPSPAAPSGPPLSAGEKDALRVAVSSCWNVGSLSTEALGTTVVVTVTMTEDARPVNASIRMTGFSGGSEGAARQAFEAARRAIIRCGANGFALPVEKFDQWREIEMTFNPESMRIR
;
A
#
# COMPACT_ATOMS: atom_id res chain seq x y z
N SER A 1 -58.04 -19.79 3.06
CA SER A 1 -57.34 -18.52 2.80
C SER A 1 -55.85 -18.75 2.86
N ALA A 2 -55.13 -18.28 1.85
CA ALA A 2 -53.73 -18.55 1.56
C ALA A 2 -52.75 -17.54 2.22
N ALA A 3 -51.44 -17.79 1.99
CA ALA A 3 -50.26 -16.89 2.07
C ALA A 3 -49.35 -17.06 3.30
N LEU A 4 -48.02 -17.07 3.21
CA LEU A 4 -47.04 -17.21 2.10
C LEU A 4 -45.68 -17.43 2.79
N ALA A 5 -44.92 -18.43 2.33
CA ALA A 5 -43.53 -18.62 2.72
C ALA A 5 -42.65 -17.54 2.08
N ALA A 6 -41.75 -16.92 2.85
CA ALA A 6 -40.69 -16.07 2.34
C ALA A 6 -39.34 -16.57 2.89
N ALA A 7 -38.68 -17.41 2.09
CA ALA A 7 -37.29 -17.77 2.28
C ALA A 7 -36.41 -16.55 1.98
N GLN A 8 -35.68 -16.08 2.99
CA GLN A 8 -34.69 -15.03 2.84
C GLN A 8 -33.42 -15.64 2.24
N ALA A 9 -33.21 -15.42 0.94
CA ALA A 9 -31.95 -15.70 0.28
C ALA A 9 -30.89 -14.71 0.81
N ALA A 10 -29.99 -15.18 1.65
CA ALA A 10 -28.79 -14.45 2.01
C ALA A 10 -27.93 -14.32 0.74
N THR A 11 -27.85 -13.10 0.19
CA THR A 11 -26.85 -12.72 -0.80
C THR A 11 -25.48 -12.87 -0.16
N GLN A 12 -24.81 -13.98 -0.46
CA GLN A 12 -23.40 -14.18 -0.17
C GLN A 12 -22.64 -13.22 -1.08
N THR A 13 -22.24 -12.07 -0.55
CA THR A 13 -21.22 -11.23 -1.17
C THR A 13 -20.00 -12.13 -1.40
N PRO A 14 -19.51 -12.31 -2.64
CA PRO A 14 -18.31 -13.10 -2.86
C PRO A 14 -17.17 -12.44 -2.08
N SER A 15 -16.73 -13.11 -1.01
CA SER A 15 -15.53 -12.72 -0.28
C SER A 15 -14.39 -12.68 -1.29
N PRO A 16 -13.57 -11.61 -1.35
CA PRO A 16 -12.40 -11.58 -2.21
C PRO A 16 -11.61 -12.86 -1.97
N ALA A 17 -11.35 -13.63 -3.03
CA ALA A 17 -10.56 -14.84 -2.91
C ALA A 17 -9.25 -14.48 -2.20
N ALA A 18 -8.94 -15.18 -1.12
CA ALA A 18 -7.69 -14.98 -0.40
C ALA A 18 -6.54 -15.09 -1.42
N PRO A 19 -5.53 -14.20 -1.32
CA PRO A 19 -4.44 -14.19 -2.29
C PRO A 19 -3.80 -15.59 -2.34
N SER A 20 -3.64 -16.12 -3.55
CA SER A 20 -3.12 -17.47 -3.75
C SER A 20 -1.59 -17.47 -3.62
N GLY A 21 -1.02 -18.62 -3.25
CA GLY A 21 0.42 -18.78 -3.07
C GLY A 21 0.93 -18.49 -1.64
N PRO A 22 2.21 -18.79 -1.35
CA PRO A 22 2.81 -18.54 -0.05
C PRO A 22 2.95 -17.03 0.19
N PRO A 23 2.81 -16.56 1.45
CA PRO A 23 2.99 -15.15 1.76
C PRO A 23 4.42 -14.68 1.43
N LEU A 24 4.58 -13.37 1.27
CA LEU A 24 5.92 -12.76 1.25
C LEU A 24 6.66 -13.10 2.55
N SER A 25 7.89 -13.56 2.41
CA SER A 25 8.83 -13.75 3.51
C SER A 25 9.18 -12.41 4.15
N ALA A 26 9.68 -12.46 5.39
CA ALA A 26 10.17 -11.28 6.08
C ALA A 26 11.26 -10.54 5.29
N GLY A 27 12.17 -11.28 4.63
CA GLY A 27 13.23 -10.70 3.82
C GLY A 27 12.73 -9.99 2.57
N GLU A 28 11.71 -10.52 1.89
CA GLU A 28 11.10 -9.87 0.71
C GLU A 28 10.39 -8.57 1.11
N LYS A 29 9.64 -8.57 2.22
CA LYS A 29 9.02 -7.36 2.76
C LYS A 29 10.07 -6.33 3.20
N ASP A 30 11.17 -6.78 3.80
CA ASP A 30 12.29 -5.93 4.20
C ASP A 30 12.96 -5.28 3.00
N ALA A 31 13.29 -6.07 1.98
CA ALA A 31 13.90 -5.59 0.74
C ALA A 31 13.03 -4.55 0.04
N LEU A 32 11.71 -4.77 -0.04
CA LEU A 32 10.77 -3.78 -0.58
C LEU A 32 10.78 -2.48 0.24
N ARG A 33 10.81 -2.58 1.58
CA ARG A 33 10.88 -1.42 2.47
C ARG A 33 12.15 -0.62 2.26
N VAL A 34 13.30 -1.29 2.21
CA VAL A 34 14.60 -0.65 1.99
C VAL A 34 14.66 0.00 0.61
N ALA A 35 14.14 -0.68 -0.41
CA ALA A 35 14.08 -0.13 -1.76
C ALA A 35 13.27 1.17 -1.79
N VAL A 36 12.05 1.17 -1.24
CA VAL A 36 11.20 2.37 -1.20
C VAL A 36 11.80 3.48 -0.33
N SER A 37 12.35 3.13 0.83
CA SER A 37 12.93 4.11 1.76
C SER A 37 14.14 4.82 1.17
N SER A 38 14.94 4.14 0.34
CA SER A 38 16.10 4.75 -0.32
C SER A 38 15.73 5.92 -1.25
N CYS A 39 14.51 5.94 -1.80
CA CYS A 39 14.00 7.04 -2.61
C CYS A 39 13.17 8.06 -1.83
N TRP A 40 12.87 7.81 -0.55
CA TRP A 40 12.05 8.72 0.24
C TRP A 40 12.90 9.84 0.83
N ASN A 41 12.84 11.01 0.18
CA ASN A 41 13.57 12.19 0.63
C ASN A 41 12.88 12.89 1.81
N VAL A 42 13.10 12.36 3.02
CA VAL A 42 12.60 12.94 4.28
C VAL A 42 13.16 14.33 4.56
N GLY A 43 14.38 14.64 4.09
CA GLY A 43 15.01 15.95 4.30
C GLY A 43 14.31 17.11 3.57
N SER A 44 13.40 16.81 2.63
CA SER A 44 12.56 17.81 1.96
C SER A 44 11.24 18.10 2.68
N LEU A 45 10.95 17.39 3.77
CA LEU A 45 9.71 17.53 4.53
C LEU A 45 9.82 18.69 5.53
N SER A 46 8.70 19.38 5.76
CA SER A 46 8.59 20.32 6.87
C SER A 46 8.67 19.58 8.22
N THR A 47 8.99 20.30 9.29
CA THR A 47 8.97 19.73 10.66
C THR A 47 7.62 19.11 11.01
N GLU A 48 6.52 19.71 10.56
CA GLU A 48 5.18 19.17 10.78
C GLU A 48 4.95 17.86 10.00
N ALA A 49 5.40 17.79 8.74
CA ALA A 49 5.33 16.57 7.94
C ALA A 49 6.24 15.46 8.48
N LEU A 50 7.35 15.80 9.14
CA LEU A 50 8.18 14.83 9.86
C LEU A 50 7.47 14.22 11.09
N GLY A 51 6.46 14.90 11.63
CA GLY A 51 5.59 14.38 12.69
C GLY A 51 4.35 13.64 12.16
N THR A 52 4.25 13.43 10.84
CA THR A 52 3.06 12.86 10.20
C THR A 52 3.36 11.47 9.64
N THR A 53 2.48 10.51 9.94
CA THR A 53 2.47 9.19 9.33
C THR A 53 1.38 9.12 8.28
N VAL A 54 1.69 8.61 7.09
CA VAL A 54 0.70 8.39 6.01
C VAL A 54 0.66 6.92 5.61
N VAL A 55 -0.55 6.44 5.33
CA VAL A 55 -0.82 5.09 4.81
C VAL A 55 -1.15 5.21 3.33
N VAL A 56 -0.39 4.52 2.50
CA VAL A 56 -0.45 4.62 1.04
C VAL A 56 -0.68 3.23 0.47
N THR A 57 -1.67 3.13 -0.41
CA THR A 57 -1.92 1.90 -1.18
C THR A 57 -1.46 2.08 -2.62
N VAL A 58 -0.91 1.02 -3.20
CA VAL A 58 -0.48 0.97 -4.60
C VAL A 58 -0.82 -0.39 -5.20
N THR A 59 -1.26 -0.36 -6.46
CA THR A 59 -1.39 -1.55 -7.30
C THR A 59 -0.10 -1.74 -8.09
N MET A 60 0.35 -2.99 -8.21
CA MET A 60 1.56 -3.38 -8.91
C MET A 60 1.22 -4.18 -10.17
N THR A 61 2.09 -4.11 -11.16
CA THR A 61 2.12 -5.00 -12.33
C THR A 61 2.91 -6.28 -12.03
N GLU A 62 2.75 -7.34 -12.83
CA GLU A 62 3.46 -8.61 -12.64
C GLU A 62 4.99 -8.49 -12.75
N ASP A 63 5.50 -7.46 -13.44
CA ASP A 63 6.92 -7.11 -13.50
C ASP A 63 7.37 -6.25 -12.29
N ALA A 64 6.59 -6.26 -11.21
CA ALA A 64 6.86 -5.60 -9.94
C ALA A 64 7.02 -4.08 -10.02
N ARG A 65 6.36 -3.42 -10.98
CA ARG A 65 6.32 -1.96 -11.10
C ARG A 65 5.03 -1.38 -10.53
N PRO A 66 5.07 -0.18 -9.92
CA PRO A 66 3.88 0.48 -9.43
C PRO A 66 3.05 1.04 -10.60
N VAL A 67 1.73 0.85 -10.53
CA VAL A 67 0.79 1.54 -11.43
C VAL A 67 0.56 2.94 -10.88
N ASN A 68 1.22 3.95 -11.47
CA ASN A 68 1.25 5.32 -10.93
C ASN A 68 -0.11 5.94 -10.62
N ALA A 69 -1.14 5.61 -11.39
CA ALA A 69 -2.52 6.11 -11.20
C ALA A 69 -3.25 5.47 -10.02
N SER A 70 -2.78 4.32 -9.52
CA SER A 70 -3.39 3.60 -8.39
C SER A 70 -2.94 4.12 -7.02
N ILE A 71 -1.84 4.88 -6.98
CA ILE A 71 -1.23 5.35 -5.74
C ILE A 71 -2.12 6.38 -5.07
N ARG A 72 -2.63 6.04 -3.89
CA ARG A 72 -3.54 6.89 -3.12
C ARG A 72 -3.25 6.79 -1.63
N MET A 73 -3.49 7.87 -0.90
CA MET A 73 -3.46 7.89 0.56
C MET A 73 -4.80 7.33 1.08
N THR A 74 -4.75 6.33 1.94
CA THR A 74 -5.94 5.74 2.58
C THR A 74 -6.14 6.23 4.01
N GLY A 75 -5.10 6.79 4.63
CA GLY A 75 -5.17 7.39 5.96
C GLY A 75 -3.91 8.16 6.31
N PHE A 76 -4.02 8.99 7.34
CA PHE A 76 -2.88 9.64 7.97
C PHE A 76 -3.15 9.82 9.45
N SER A 77 -2.08 9.96 10.22
CA SER A 77 -2.15 10.28 11.64
C SER A 77 -0.97 11.15 12.04
N GLY A 78 -1.19 11.99 13.05
CA GLY A 78 -0.29 13.10 13.36
C GLY A 78 -0.42 14.24 12.34
N GLY A 79 0.13 15.40 12.71
CA GLY A 79 0.14 16.62 11.88
C GLY A 79 -1.24 17.10 11.41
N SER A 80 -1.22 18.10 10.53
CA SER A 80 -2.39 18.55 9.79
C SER A 80 -2.59 17.81 8.45
N GLU A 81 -3.75 18.01 7.84
CA GLU A 81 -4.01 17.52 6.47
C GLU A 81 -2.99 18.07 5.45
N GLY A 82 -2.51 19.30 5.64
CA GLY A 82 -1.46 19.88 4.79
C GLY A 82 -0.13 19.13 4.91
N ALA A 83 0.26 18.81 6.14
CA ALA A 83 1.45 18.01 6.42
C ALA A 83 1.32 16.58 5.85
N ALA A 84 0.14 15.96 5.99
CA ALA A 84 -0.16 14.66 5.41
C ALA A 84 -0.08 14.66 3.88
N ARG A 85 -0.61 15.68 3.20
CA ARG A 85 -0.49 15.83 1.75
C ARG A 85 0.98 15.96 1.32
N GLN A 86 1.79 16.73 2.05
CA GLN A 86 3.23 16.86 1.75
C GLN A 86 3.96 15.50 1.91
N ALA A 87 3.70 14.79 3.00
CA ALA A 87 4.28 13.47 3.26
C ALA A 87 3.84 12.44 2.21
N PHE A 88 2.56 12.45 1.82
CA PHE A 88 2.02 11.61 0.75
C PHE A 88 2.70 11.87 -0.58
N GLU A 89 2.87 13.13 -0.99
CA GLU A 89 3.55 13.47 -2.24
C GLU A 89 5.02 12.99 -2.24
N ALA A 90 5.70 13.09 -1.10
CA ALA A 90 7.05 12.53 -0.96
C ALA A 90 7.05 11.00 -1.06
N ALA A 91 6.12 10.32 -0.40
CA ALA A 91 5.95 8.86 -0.46
C ALA A 91 5.63 8.37 -1.88
N ARG A 92 4.68 9.02 -2.56
CA ARG A 92 4.29 8.73 -3.94
C ARG A 92 5.48 8.87 -4.90
N ARG A 93 6.27 9.94 -4.78
CA ARG A 93 7.51 10.10 -5.57
C ARG A 93 8.52 9.00 -5.29
N ALA A 94 8.66 8.56 -4.04
CA ALA A 94 9.58 7.50 -3.67
C ALA A 94 9.20 6.16 -4.33
N ILE A 95 7.92 5.78 -4.24
CA ILE A 95 7.37 4.57 -4.87
C ILE A 95 7.62 4.60 -6.37
N ILE A 96 7.26 5.69 -7.05
CA ILE A 96 7.43 5.81 -8.51
C ILE A 96 8.90 5.75 -8.92
N ARG A 97 9.77 6.48 -8.21
CA ARG A 97 11.19 6.58 -8.56
C ARG A 97 11.91 5.24 -8.37
N CYS A 98 11.76 4.61 -7.21
CA CYS A 98 12.45 3.35 -6.92
C CYS A 98 11.77 2.14 -7.58
N GLY A 99 10.47 2.23 -7.85
CA GLY A 99 9.74 1.21 -8.58
C GLY A 99 9.87 1.29 -10.10
N ALA A 100 10.56 2.30 -10.65
CA ALA A 100 10.64 2.53 -12.09
C ALA A 100 11.26 1.36 -12.88
N ASN A 101 12.10 0.54 -12.25
CA ASN A 101 12.70 -0.65 -12.84
C ASN A 101 12.09 -1.97 -12.31
N GLY A 102 11.06 -1.88 -11.48
CA GLY A 102 10.51 -3.00 -10.73
C GLY A 102 11.22 -3.23 -9.39
N PHE A 103 10.49 -3.75 -8.41
CA PHE A 103 11.06 -4.22 -7.14
C PHE A 103 11.45 -5.70 -7.22
N ALA A 104 12.32 -6.16 -6.31
CA ALA A 104 12.72 -7.55 -6.21
C ALA A 104 11.63 -8.42 -5.54
N LEU A 105 10.48 -8.54 -6.19
CA LEU A 105 9.34 -9.33 -5.74
C LEU A 105 9.16 -10.55 -6.64
N PRO A 106 8.99 -11.77 -6.09
CA PRO A 106 8.79 -12.98 -6.89
C PRO A 106 7.42 -12.99 -7.56
N VAL A 107 7.41 -13.18 -8.88
CA VAL A 107 6.18 -13.20 -9.70
C VAL A 107 5.25 -14.34 -9.32
N GLU A 108 5.78 -15.47 -8.86
CA GLU A 108 4.96 -16.60 -8.39
C GLU A 108 4.13 -16.29 -7.14
N LYS A 109 4.40 -15.16 -6.48
CA LYS A 109 3.63 -14.65 -5.33
C LYS A 109 2.83 -13.39 -5.69
N PHE A 110 2.64 -13.07 -6.97
CA PHE A 110 2.03 -11.82 -7.41
C PHE A 110 0.72 -11.50 -6.70
N ASP A 111 -0.14 -12.50 -6.49
CA ASP A 111 -1.40 -12.31 -5.76
C ASP A 111 -1.23 -11.76 -4.34
N GLN A 112 -0.08 -11.99 -3.70
CA GLN A 112 0.25 -11.49 -2.36
C GLN A 112 0.67 -10.02 -2.34
N TRP A 113 1.07 -9.46 -3.48
CA TRP A 113 1.67 -8.12 -3.55
C TRP A 113 1.17 -7.27 -4.71
N ARG A 114 0.19 -7.75 -5.48
CA ARG A 114 -0.49 -6.96 -6.53
C ARG A 114 -1.14 -5.69 -5.96
N GLU A 115 -1.54 -5.71 -4.70
CA GLU A 115 -1.97 -4.53 -3.95
C GLU A 115 -1.18 -4.49 -2.64
N ILE A 116 -0.46 -3.40 -2.42
CA ILE A 116 0.40 -3.22 -1.25
C ILE A 116 -0.07 -2.00 -0.48
N GLU A 117 -0.18 -2.15 0.83
CA GLU A 117 -0.33 -1.04 1.76
C GLU A 117 1.01 -0.76 2.46
N MET A 118 1.44 0.49 2.42
CA MET A 118 2.69 0.94 3.01
C MET A 118 2.43 2.06 4.02
N THR A 119 3.06 1.96 5.18
CA THR A 119 3.02 3.02 6.19
C THR A 119 4.33 3.80 6.17
N PHE A 120 4.24 5.06 5.75
CA PHE A 120 5.34 6.01 5.73
C PHE A 120 5.36 6.77 7.04
N ASN A 121 6.22 6.32 7.95
CA ASN A 121 6.55 6.98 9.20
C ASN A 121 8.02 7.43 9.13
N PRO A 122 8.32 8.74 9.31
CA PRO A 122 9.68 9.27 9.26
C PRO A 122 10.67 8.63 10.27
N GLU A 123 10.17 8.08 11.38
CA GLU A 123 11.00 7.41 12.39
C GLU A 123 11.29 5.94 12.05
N SER A 124 10.39 5.28 11.32
CA SER A 124 10.49 3.85 11.05
C SER A 124 9.55 3.47 9.90
N MET A 125 9.99 3.61 8.65
CA MET A 125 9.17 3.13 7.53
C MET A 125 8.83 1.64 7.76
N ARG A 126 7.54 1.26 7.70
CA ARG A 126 7.04 -0.11 7.95
C ARG A 126 6.18 -0.57 6.77
N ILE A 127 6.42 -1.79 6.30
CA ILE A 127 5.55 -2.49 5.34
C ILE A 127 4.73 -3.52 6.10
N ARG A 128 3.44 -3.63 5.79
CA ARG A 128 2.52 -4.60 6.40
C ARG A 128 2.20 -5.70 5.40
#